data_AF-A0A3C2C3M5-F1
#
_entry.id   AF-A0A3C2C3M5-F1
#
_cell.length_a   1.000
_cell.length_b   1.000
_cell.length_c   1.000
_cell.angle_alpha   90.00
_cell.angle_beta   90.00
_cell.angle_gamma   90.00
#
_symmetry.space_group_name_H-M   'P 1'
#
loop_
_entity.id
_entity.type
_entity.pdbx_description
1 polymer ?
#
loop_
_entity_poly.entity_id
_entity_poly.type
_entity_poly.pdbx_seq_one_letter_code
_entity_poly.pdbx_strand_id
1 'polypeptide(L)'
;TYWEDDTFRQEIKDKGKKTRNYLEKIVQDYPEIQGEVRGRGLMQGIACGVAGLAEKICAAAFKHGLIIETSGPDSEVVKLMPPLVIDEAGLDQGFRILETSIQEQGIRTVEWKDWNIEYGPKKKNRPADCGVPAIA
;
A
#
# COMPACT_ATOMS: atom_id res chain seq x y z
N THR A 1 24.57 19.84 14.88
CA THR A 1 24.93 18.53 14.29
C THR A 1 23.73 17.59 14.39
N TYR A 2 23.42 16.77 13.37
CA TYR A 2 22.16 15.98 13.30
C TYR A 2 21.89 15.02 14.46
N TRP A 3 22.90 14.69 15.26
CA TRP A 3 22.82 13.69 16.32
C TRP A 3 23.10 14.28 17.72
N GLU A 4 23.18 15.60 17.83
CA GLU A 4 23.41 16.29 19.11
C GLU A 4 22.20 16.26 20.04
N ASP A 5 21.00 16.21 19.47
CA ASP A 5 19.73 16.14 20.21
C ASP A 5 18.75 15.16 19.55
N ASP A 6 17.59 14.98 20.18
CA ASP A 6 16.56 14.05 19.73
C ASP A 6 15.69 14.61 18.57
N THR A 7 15.89 15.85 18.12
CA THR A 7 15.02 16.52 17.13
C THR A 7 14.98 15.76 15.81
N PHE A 8 16.16 15.46 15.24
CA PHE A 8 16.25 14.73 13.96
C PHE A 8 15.70 13.30 14.08
N ARG A 9 15.94 12.64 15.21
CA ARG A 9 15.39 11.31 15.50
C ARG A 9 13.86 11.34 15.58
N GLN A 10 13.29 12.37 16.18
CA GLN A 10 11.85 12.54 16.28
C GLN A 10 11.23 12.82 14.92
N GLU A 11 11.86 13.66 14.11
CA GLU A 11 11.47 13.93 12.72
C GLU A 11 11.43 12.65 11.87
N ILE A 12 12.48 11.80 11.95
CA ILE A 12 12.49 10.49 11.25
C ILE A 12 11.33 9.60 11.71
N LYS A 13 11.03 9.57 13.02
CA LYS A 13 9.91 8.77 13.55
C LYS A 13 8.58 9.25 12.99
N ASP A 14 8.37 10.55 12.94
CA ASP A 14 7.09 11.12 12.50
C ASP A 14 6.92 10.97 10.99
N LYS A 15 7.98 11.14 10.19
CA LYS A 15 7.96 10.77 8.77
C LYS A 15 7.70 9.28 8.56
N GLY A 16 8.29 8.42 9.39
CA GLY A 16 8.03 6.98 9.34
C GLY A 16 6.57 6.62 9.61
N LYS A 17 5.92 7.27 10.58
CA LYS A 17 4.47 7.12 10.81
C LYS A 17 3.65 7.65 9.63
N LYS A 18 4.02 8.79 9.06
CA LYS A 18 3.37 9.37 7.87
C LYS A 18 3.40 8.38 6.70
N THR A 19 4.58 7.81 6.41
CA THR A 19 4.73 6.76 5.40
C THR A 19 3.89 5.53 5.70
N ARG A 20 3.87 5.05 6.95
CA ARG A 20 3.07 3.88 7.35
C ARG A 20 1.59 4.11 7.07
N ASN A 21 1.05 5.22 7.56
CA ASN A 21 -0.36 5.58 7.40
C ASN A 21 -0.74 5.71 5.92
N TYR A 22 0.15 6.29 5.10
CA TYR A 22 -0.09 6.42 3.66
C TYR A 22 -0.15 5.06 2.96
N LEU A 23 0.81 4.17 3.22
CA LEU A 23 0.82 2.83 2.61
C LEU A 23 -0.38 2.00 3.06
N GLU A 24 -0.80 2.12 4.33
CA GLU A 24 -2.00 1.45 4.83
C GLU A 24 -3.27 1.97 4.14
N LYS A 25 -3.36 3.30 3.92
CA LYS A 25 -4.43 3.89 3.13
C LYS A 25 -4.45 3.35 1.69
N ILE A 26 -3.30 3.27 1.02
CA ILE A 26 -3.21 2.69 -0.33
C ILE A 26 -3.74 1.25 -0.34
N VAL A 27 -3.31 0.40 0.60
CA VAL A 27 -3.80 -0.99 0.65
C VAL A 27 -5.32 -1.06 0.88
N GLN A 28 -5.89 -0.13 1.64
CA GLN A 28 -7.33 -0.05 1.88
C GLN A 28 -8.11 0.47 0.66
N ASP A 29 -7.61 1.49 -0.02
CA ASP A 29 -8.27 2.12 -1.17
C ASP A 29 -8.21 1.24 -2.43
N TYR A 30 -7.17 0.41 -2.54
CA TYR A 30 -6.87 -0.45 -3.69
C TYR A 30 -6.77 -1.94 -3.28
N PRO A 31 -7.87 -2.58 -2.84
CA PRO A 31 -7.85 -3.95 -2.33
C PRO A 31 -7.42 -4.99 -3.37
N GLU A 32 -7.52 -4.69 -4.68
CA GLU A 32 -7.05 -5.59 -5.74
C GLU A 32 -5.52 -5.78 -5.74
N ILE A 33 -4.76 -4.91 -5.07
CA ILE A 33 -3.32 -5.12 -4.83
C ILE A 33 -3.09 -6.38 -3.97
N GLN A 34 -4.08 -6.77 -3.17
CA GLN A 34 -3.95 -7.80 -2.13
C GLN A 34 -2.73 -7.53 -1.25
N GLY A 35 -2.57 -6.26 -0.88
CA GLY A 35 -1.34 -5.73 -0.30
C GLY A 35 -1.22 -5.95 1.20
N GLU A 36 0.02 -6.10 1.67
CA GLU A 36 0.36 -6.03 3.10
C GLU A 36 1.47 -5.01 3.32
N VAL A 37 1.28 -4.08 4.27
CA VAL A 37 2.29 -3.07 4.59
C VAL A 37 3.35 -3.64 5.53
N ARG A 38 4.60 -3.66 5.07
CA ARG A 38 5.76 -4.20 5.80
C ARG A 38 6.82 -3.12 6.05
N GLY A 39 7.70 -3.38 7.02
CA GLY A 39 8.86 -2.53 7.34
C GLY A 39 8.66 -1.58 8.52
N ARG A 40 9.66 -0.73 8.78
CA ARG A 40 9.74 0.18 9.95
C ARG A 40 10.45 1.48 9.60
N GLY A 41 10.09 2.57 10.27
CA GLY A 41 10.73 3.88 10.07
C GLY A 41 10.58 4.35 8.62
N LEU A 42 11.66 4.77 7.98
CA LEU A 42 11.65 5.14 6.56
C LEU A 42 12.05 3.99 5.61
N MET A 43 12.05 2.74 6.09
CA MET A 43 12.25 1.56 5.24
C MET A 43 10.99 0.70 5.30
N GLN A 44 10.05 0.97 4.40
CA GLN A 44 8.72 0.37 4.37
C GLN A 44 8.33 -0.02 2.95
N GLY A 45 7.25 -0.79 2.79
CA GLY A 45 6.77 -1.14 1.46
C GLY A 45 5.45 -1.90 1.50
N ILE A 46 4.88 -2.13 0.32
CA ILE A 46 3.67 -2.93 0.13
C ILE A 46 4.09 -4.25 -0.52
N ALA A 47 3.91 -5.36 0.18
CA ALA A 47 3.98 -6.69 -0.41
C ALA A 47 2.69 -6.92 -1.21
N CYS A 48 2.79 -6.95 -2.54
CA CYS A 48 1.67 -7.18 -3.43
C CYS A 48 1.35 -8.68 -3.51
N GLY A 49 0.10 -9.06 -3.27
CA GLY A 49 -0.35 -10.46 -3.43
C GLY A 49 -0.55 -10.87 -4.89
N VAL A 50 -0.52 -9.92 -5.82
CA VAL A 50 -0.66 -10.17 -7.26
C VAL A 50 0.71 -10.27 -7.93
N ALA A 51 0.98 -11.42 -8.56
CA ALA A 51 2.24 -11.69 -9.24
C ALA A 51 2.56 -10.65 -10.33
N GLY A 52 3.80 -10.14 -10.33
CA GLY A 52 4.29 -9.15 -11.28
C GLY A 52 3.69 -7.74 -11.13
N LEU A 53 2.79 -7.50 -10.16
CA LEU A 53 2.19 -6.18 -9.96
C LEU A 53 3.21 -5.16 -9.45
N ALA A 54 4.05 -5.55 -8.49
CA ALA A 54 5.07 -4.67 -7.92
C ALA A 54 6.06 -4.17 -8.99
N GLU A 55 6.50 -5.05 -9.89
CA GLU A 55 7.38 -4.68 -11.01
C GLU A 55 6.71 -3.69 -11.97
N LYS A 56 5.43 -3.89 -12.29
CA LYS A 56 4.68 -2.96 -13.14
C LYS A 56 4.52 -1.58 -12.49
N ILE A 57 4.23 -1.54 -11.18
CA ILE A 57 4.15 -0.29 -10.40
C ILE A 57 5.51 0.43 -10.42
N CYS A 58 6.60 -0.28 -10.16
CA CYS A 58 7.96 0.29 -10.22
C CYS A 58 8.29 0.84 -11.61
N ALA A 59 7.96 0.11 -12.67
CA ALA A 59 8.18 0.57 -14.05
C ALA A 59 7.34 1.81 -14.40
N ALA A 60 6.11 1.92 -13.90
CA ALA A 60 5.28 3.11 -14.04
C ALA A 60 5.85 4.30 -13.25
N ALA A 61 6.21 4.10 -11.98
CA ALA A 61 6.79 5.12 -11.13
C ALA A 61 8.09 5.70 -11.71
N PHE A 62 8.93 4.85 -12.30
CA PHE A 62 10.15 5.29 -12.98
C PHE A 62 9.86 6.24 -14.15
N LYS A 63 8.82 5.97 -14.95
CA LYS A 63 8.39 6.86 -16.05
C LYS A 63 7.88 8.20 -15.54
N HIS A 64 7.31 8.22 -14.33
CA HIS A 64 6.85 9.43 -13.64
C HIS A 64 7.95 10.15 -12.85
N GLY A 65 9.20 9.70 -12.95
CA GLY A 65 10.35 10.33 -12.31
C GLY A 65 10.58 9.93 -10.84
N LEU A 66 9.91 8.88 -10.35
CA LEU A 66 10.13 8.32 -9.02
C LEU A 66 10.98 7.05 -9.11
N ILE A 67 12.15 7.05 -8.46
CA ILE A 67 13.00 5.87 -8.35
C ILE A 67 12.53 5.05 -7.14
N ILE A 68 11.91 3.90 -7.42
CA ILE A 68 11.53 2.89 -6.44
C ILE A 68 11.84 1.50 -7.01
N GLU A 69 12.18 0.57 -6.13
CA GLU A 69 12.64 -0.77 -6.49
C GLU A 69 11.71 -1.82 -5.91
N THR A 70 11.69 -2.99 -6.54
CA THR A 70 11.07 -4.17 -5.95
C THR A 70 11.98 -4.82 -4.92
N SER A 71 11.42 -5.71 -4.09
CA SER A 71 12.15 -6.53 -3.11
C SER A 71 11.34 -7.79 -2.80
N GLY A 72 11.93 -8.72 -2.05
CA GLY A 72 11.34 -10.03 -1.78
C GLY A 72 11.88 -11.12 -2.72
N PRO A 73 11.69 -12.40 -2.39
CA PRO A 73 12.17 -13.53 -3.21
C PRO A 73 11.58 -13.53 -4.62
N ASP A 74 10.37 -12.99 -4.81
CA ASP A 74 9.62 -13.01 -6.06
C ASP A 74 9.42 -11.59 -6.62
N SER A 75 10.24 -10.61 -6.20
CA SER A 75 10.11 -9.20 -6.57
C SER A 75 8.74 -8.61 -6.23
N GLU A 76 8.09 -9.11 -5.18
CA GLU A 76 6.68 -8.84 -4.87
C GLU A 76 6.44 -7.61 -3.99
N VAL A 77 7.48 -6.96 -3.49
CA VAL A 77 7.36 -5.80 -2.58
C VAL A 77 7.73 -4.50 -3.28
N VAL A 78 6.81 -3.54 -3.35
CA VAL A 78 7.12 -2.15 -3.73
C VAL A 78 7.74 -1.44 -2.53
N LYS A 79 9.05 -1.17 -2.57
CA LYS A 79 9.82 -0.66 -1.42
C LYS A 79 10.01 0.86 -1.47
N LEU A 80 9.64 1.53 -0.38
CA LEU A 80 9.93 2.93 -0.10
C LEU A 80 11.09 3.03 0.89
N MET A 81 12.19 3.62 0.44
CA MET A 81 13.38 3.85 1.25
C MET A 81 13.99 5.24 0.97
N PRO A 82 13.26 6.33 1.26
CA PRO A 82 13.77 7.67 1.03
C PRO A 82 14.95 8.01 1.96
N PRO A 83 15.77 9.02 1.60
CA PRO A 83 16.80 9.56 2.48
C PRO A 83 16.21 10.04 3.82
N LEU A 84 16.95 9.88 4.92
CA LEU A 84 16.49 10.32 6.25
C LEU A 84 16.24 11.84 6.34
N VAL A 85 16.92 12.60 5.49
CA VAL A 85 16.84 14.06 5.39
C VAL A 85 15.78 14.54 4.40
N ILE A 86 14.98 13.64 3.79
CA ILE A 86 13.91 14.03 2.87
C ILE A 86 12.94 14.99 3.56
N ASP A 87 12.55 16.08 2.92
CA ASP A 87 11.54 16.98 3.48
C ASP A 87 10.12 16.41 3.32
N GLU A 88 9.14 17.02 3.99
CA GLU A 88 7.75 16.56 3.88
C GLU A 88 7.17 16.71 2.48
N ALA A 89 7.54 17.78 1.77
CA ALA A 89 7.03 18.06 0.44
C ALA A 89 7.50 17.02 -0.58
N GLY A 90 8.78 16.63 -0.53
CA GLY A 90 9.35 15.57 -1.37
C GLY A 90 8.78 14.20 -1.03
N LEU A 91 8.55 13.92 0.25
CA LEU A 91 7.88 12.69 0.68
C LEU A 91 6.44 12.62 0.12
N ASP A 92 5.68 13.71 0.23
CA ASP A 92 4.30 13.79 -0.29
C ASP A 92 4.24 13.75 -1.82
N GLN A 93 5.26 14.29 -2.51
CA GLN A 93 5.38 14.15 -3.95
C GLN A 93 5.62 12.69 -4.35
N GLY A 94 6.52 11.99 -3.67
CA GLY A 94 6.77 10.56 -3.91
C GLY A 94 5.52 9.72 -3.70
N PHE A 95 4.73 10.01 -2.66
CA PHE A 95 3.43 9.39 -2.43
C PHE A 95 2.47 9.57 -3.60
N ARG A 96 2.27 10.82 -4.06
CA ARG A 96 1.38 11.10 -5.20
C ARG A 96 1.79 10.32 -6.46
N ILE A 97 3.08 10.28 -6.78
CA ILE A 97 3.58 9.54 -7.95
C ILE A 97 3.35 8.04 -7.79
N LEU A 98 3.60 7.49 -6.60
CA LEU A 98 3.34 6.07 -6.31
C LEU A 98 1.87 5.73 -6.54
N GLU A 99 0.94 6.53 -6.02
CA GLU A 99 -0.49 6.30 -6.18
C GLU A 99 -0.95 6.42 -7.64
N THR A 100 -0.47 7.41 -8.39
CA THR A 100 -0.70 7.50 -9.84
C THR A 100 -0.22 6.22 -10.55
N SER A 101 0.96 5.72 -10.18
CA SER A 101 1.54 4.51 -10.77
C SER A 101 0.71 3.24 -10.47
N ILE A 102 0.06 3.20 -9.30
CA ILE A 102 -0.87 2.13 -8.92
C ILE A 102 -2.17 2.20 -9.73
N GLN A 103 -2.75 3.40 -9.84
CA GLN A 103 -4.00 3.63 -10.61
C GLN A 103 -3.87 3.21 -12.07
N GLU A 104 -2.69 3.42 -12.67
CA GLU A 104 -2.39 3.02 -14.05
C GLU A 104 -2.42 1.50 -14.29
N GLN A 105 -2.36 0.68 -13.23
CA GLN A 105 -2.41 -0.78 -13.37
C GLN A 105 -3.84 -1.30 -13.62
N GLY A 106 -4.81 -0.41 -13.80
CA GLY A 106 -6.21 -0.77 -14.01
C GLY A 106 -6.88 -1.29 -12.74
N ILE A 107 -6.28 -1.01 -11.57
CA ILE A 107 -6.83 -1.37 -10.28
C ILE A 107 -8.00 -0.43 -9.98
N ARG A 108 -9.21 -0.99 -9.81
CA ARG A 108 -10.38 -0.17 -9.48
C ARG A 108 -10.31 0.29 -8.04
N THR A 109 -10.49 1.60 -7.83
CA THR A 109 -10.77 2.16 -6.50
C THR A 109 -12.12 1.67 -6.01
N VAL A 110 -12.26 1.47 -4.70
CA VAL A 110 -13.58 1.27 -4.10
C VAL A 110 -14.33 2.60 -4.10
N GLU A 111 -15.36 2.73 -4.94
CA GLU A 111 -16.35 3.79 -4.77
C GLU A 111 -17.25 3.44 -3.58
N TRP A 112 -17.11 4.19 -2.50
CA TRP A 112 -18.10 4.20 -1.42
C TRP A 112 -19.36 4.96 -1.90
N LYS A 113 -20.19 4.32 -2.73
CA LYS A 113 -21.52 4.86 -3.10
C LYS A 113 -22.63 4.21 -2.28
N ASP A 114 -23.29 5.05 -1.50
CA ASP A 114 -24.67 4.95 -0.99
C ASP A 114 -25.03 3.78 -0.06
N TRP A 115 -24.58 3.88 1.20
CA TRP A 115 -25.29 3.24 2.32
C TRP A 115 -26.61 3.98 2.59
N ASN A 116 -27.64 3.73 1.77
CA ASN A 116 -29.04 3.96 2.16
C ASN A 116 -29.65 2.63 2.61
N ILE A 117 -29.17 2.12 3.74
CA ILE A 117 -29.78 0.98 4.43
C ILE A 117 -30.41 1.49 5.71
N GLU A 118 -31.74 1.64 5.65
CA GLU A 118 -32.58 1.76 6.85
C GLU A 118 -32.31 0.57 7.78
N TYR A 119 -31.98 0.86 9.04
CA TYR A 119 -31.72 -0.14 10.06
C TYR A 119 -32.96 -0.99 10.31
N GLY A 120 -32.90 -2.28 9.95
CA GLY A 120 -33.85 -3.30 10.37
C GLY A 120 -33.20 -4.69 10.40
N PRO A 121 -33.43 -5.53 11.42
CA PRO A 121 -32.68 -6.77 11.58
C PRO A 121 -33.26 -7.86 10.68
N LYS A 122 -32.46 -8.45 9.77
CA LYS A 122 -32.84 -9.69 9.08
C LYS A 122 -31.76 -10.77 9.10
N LYS A 123 -32.00 -11.70 10.03
CA LYS A 123 -31.81 -13.17 10.05
C LYS A 123 -30.76 -13.81 9.13
N LYS A 124 -29.84 -14.51 9.81
CA LYS A 124 -29.00 -15.65 9.39
C LYS A 124 -29.59 -16.44 8.21
N ASN A 125 -28.82 -16.58 7.13
CA ASN A 125 -28.80 -17.79 6.32
C ASN A 125 -27.39 -17.97 5.71
N ARG A 126 -26.71 -19.02 6.17
CA ARG A 126 -25.46 -19.54 5.61
C ARG A 126 -25.86 -20.34 4.36
N PRO A 127 -25.26 -20.15 3.17
CA PRO A 127 -25.50 -21.09 2.09
C PRO A 127 -24.84 -22.42 2.45
N ALA A 128 -25.67 -23.46 2.45
CA ALA A 128 -25.26 -24.85 2.45
C ALA A 128 -24.78 -25.23 1.04
N ASP A 129 -23.90 -26.23 1.00
CA ASP A 129 -23.57 -27.06 -0.17
C ASP A 129 -22.56 -26.48 -1.19
N CYS A 130 -21.28 -26.62 -0.84
CA CYS A 130 -20.23 -26.79 -1.84
C CYS A 130 -19.99 -28.31 -1.99
N GLY A 131 -20.81 -28.96 -2.81
CA GLY A 131 -20.67 -30.37 -3.15
C GLY A 131 -19.37 -30.61 -3.93
N VAL A 132 -18.38 -31.17 -3.24
CA VAL A 132 -17.24 -31.83 -3.87
C VAL A 132 -17.64 -33.30 -4.06
N PRO A 133 -17.55 -33.89 -5.27
CA PRO A 133 -17.82 -35.31 -5.42
C PRO A 133 -16.68 -36.11 -4.78
N ALA A 134 -16.98 -36.83 -3.70
CA ALA A 134 -16.11 -37.88 -3.19
C ALA A 134 -16.40 -39.18 -3.94
N ILE A 135 -15.32 -39.84 -4.33
CA ILE A 135 -15.22 -41.05 -5.13
C ILE A 135 -15.41 -42.25 -4.18
N ALA A 136 -16.17 -43.26 -4.63
CA ALA A 136 -16.44 -44.58 -4.03
C ALA A 136 -17.46 -44.65 -2.88
#